data_AF-A0A4X2L9D1-F1
#
_entry.id   AF-A0A4X2L9D1-F1
#
_cell.length_a   1.000
_cell.length_b   1.000
_cell.length_c   1.000
_cell.angle_alpha   90.00
_cell.angle_beta   90.00
_cell.angle_gamma   90.00
#
_symmetry.space_group_name_H-M   'P 1'
#
loop_
_entity.id
_entity.type
_entity.pdbx_description
1 polymer ?
#
loop_
_entity_poly.entity_id
_entity_poly.type
_entity_poly.pdbx_seq_one_letter_code
_entity_poly.pdbx_strand_id
1 'polypeptide(L)'
;MELRVLRRWGAQEPVASFLRDPNTGRIYRRGRLLGTGAFGRCYKLTDMSTNRVFALKVVPRGRLSGLRTLILSVEREIELHSQLRHRNVVGFHGHFADQDNVYLVLEYCSRKWASPRLKVRRTWVPFQLSNFFITKNMEVKVGDLGLATKVGPGGHCHGGLCGTPNYLAPEVVSRKGHSFRSDIWALGCIMYTALTGFPPFKASPLPEMYQNIRDAHYPVPTHLSPNARRLIAHLLAPNPADRPSLDQVLEDDFFTQGFTPDQLPSQSCHTAPIFTIPQPLDKLFQKATQLFLAMAQHRAPRELCGCGRREDPLKTPREAANEVRGPGDLPGIGGWGQCGSHRLTLPSVCSGKQDPPGQQQPVLWATKWVDYSNKYGFGYELSDGSTGVLLRDGTHIALQPALGCISYSPVQGEVVTFTWRDIPDSLATKVAVLQLFTRYMQRWLLEGGNLPTQPSLNPGPGFSLLHFLKSDQALLLLFSDQTMQVNFYHDHTKLLLNWAGEEPLLTYIDQERRATSHPLGALQCCGCSEALRQRLCYTLHLLRTF
;
A
#
# COMPACT_ATOMS: atom_id res chain seq x y z
N MET A 1 2.13 -34.73 6.00
CA MET A 1 3.34 -34.68 5.15
C MET A 1 4.61 -34.37 5.95
N GLU A 2 4.53 -33.66 7.10
CA GLU A 2 5.67 -33.41 8.02
C GLU A 2 6.30 -34.68 8.63
N LEU A 3 5.52 -35.73 8.87
CA LEU A 3 6.03 -36.99 9.43
C LEU A 3 6.87 -37.84 8.47
N ARG A 4 6.84 -37.54 7.15
CA ARG A 4 7.66 -38.26 6.14
C ARG A 4 9.03 -37.62 5.90
N VAL A 5 9.22 -36.35 6.26
CA VAL A 5 10.54 -35.69 6.16
C VAL A 5 11.44 -36.07 7.34
N LEU A 6 10.87 -36.29 8.52
CA LEU A 6 11.60 -36.70 9.73
C LEU A 6 12.19 -38.12 9.64
N ARG A 7 11.59 -39.04 8.88
CA ARG A 7 12.10 -40.43 8.73
C ARG A 7 13.31 -40.57 7.80
N ARG A 8 13.71 -39.51 7.07
CA ARG A 8 14.84 -39.52 6.11
C ARG A 8 16.19 -39.11 6.70
N TRP A 9 16.20 -38.70 7.96
CA TRP A 9 17.40 -38.34 8.72
C TRP A 9 17.56 -39.42 9.79
N GLY A 10 18.07 -40.59 9.41
CA GLY A 10 18.52 -41.58 10.40
C GLY A 10 19.44 -40.93 11.43
N ALA A 11 19.66 -41.61 12.57
CA ALA A 11 20.46 -41.15 13.70
C ALA A 11 21.91 -40.77 13.30
N GLN A 12 22.07 -39.61 12.66
CA GLN A 12 23.36 -38.99 12.41
C GLN A 12 23.85 -38.37 13.71
N GLU A 13 25.11 -38.63 14.05
CA GLU A 13 25.73 -38.06 15.23
C GLU A 13 25.54 -36.54 15.31
N PRO A 14 25.31 -36.00 16.51
CA PRO A 14 25.13 -34.57 16.68
C PRO A 14 26.41 -33.82 16.29
N VAL A 15 26.26 -32.81 15.42
CA VAL A 15 27.35 -31.87 15.09
C VAL A 15 27.97 -31.35 16.39
N ALA A 16 29.30 -31.36 16.47
CA ALA A 16 30.02 -30.99 17.68
C ALA A 16 29.59 -29.61 18.24
N SER A 17 29.60 -29.48 19.57
CA SER A 17 29.21 -28.23 20.25
C SER A 17 30.23 -27.11 20.03
N PHE A 18 31.49 -27.48 19.80
CA PHE A 18 32.57 -26.57 19.44
C PHE A 18 33.17 -27.01 18.12
N LEU A 19 33.35 -26.07 17.20
CA LEU A 19 33.89 -26.27 15.86
C LEU A 19 35.16 -25.44 15.73
N ARG A 20 36.23 -26.06 15.26
CA ARG A 20 37.48 -25.35 14.96
C ARG A 20 37.63 -25.29 13.45
N ASP A 21 37.77 -24.08 12.92
CA ASP A 21 38.14 -23.89 11.52
C ASP A 21 39.64 -24.23 11.36
N PRO A 22 39.99 -25.30 10.62
CA PRO A 22 41.38 -25.71 10.46
C PRO A 22 42.22 -24.69 9.68
N ASN A 23 41.60 -23.85 8.85
CA ASN A 23 42.32 -22.90 8.00
C ASN A 23 42.71 -21.64 8.76
N THR A 24 41.84 -21.17 9.66
CA THR A 24 42.04 -19.91 10.40
C THR A 24 42.37 -20.11 11.87
N GLY A 25 42.21 -21.33 12.40
CA GLY A 25 42.33 -21.64 13.81
C GLY A 25 41.18 -21.12 14.68
N ARG A 26 40.19 -20.43 14.10
CA ARG A 26 39.05 -19.86 14.84
C ARG A 26 38.20 -20.94 15.49
N ILE A 27 37.74 -20.66 16.70
CA ILE A 27 36.87 -21.56 17.47
C ILE A 27 35.46 -20.96 17.51
N TYR A 28 34.49 -21.77 17.13
CA TYR A 28 33.08 -21.42 17.13
C TYR A 28 32.31 -22.31 18.08
N ARG A 29 31.35 -21.74 18.80
CA ARG A 29 30.36 -22.50 19.58
C ARG A 29 29.07 -22.64 18.77
N ARG A 30 28.67 -23.89 18.52
CA ARG A 30 27.39 -24.24 17.91
C ARG A 30 26.27 -24.07 18.93
N GLY A 31 25.28 -23.26 18.58
CA GLY A 31 24.05 -23.04 19.37
C GLY A 31 22.89 -23.91 18.89
N ARG A 32 21.66 -23.40 19.12
CA ARG A 32 20.41 -24.08 18.77
C ARG A 32 20.26 -24.31 17.27
N LEU A 33 19.52 -25.37 16.92
CA LEU A 33 19.08 -25.64 15.54
C LEU A 33 18.10 -24.54 15.10
N LEU A 34 18.33 -23.96 13.92
CA LEU A 34 17.50 -22.94 13.29
C LEU A 34 16.50 -23.54 12.30
N GLY A 35 16.89 -24.62 11.61
CA GLY A 35 16.05 -25.33 10.64
C GLY A 35 16.78 -26.48 9.97
N THR A 36 16.01 -27.31 9.25
CA THR A 36 16.51 -28.39 8.40
C THR A 36 16.03 -28.15 6.97
N GLY A 37 16.94 -28.24 6.00
CA GLY A 37 16.67 -28.04 4.58
C GLY A 37 17.00 -29.28 3.76
N ALA A 38 16.75 -29.24 2.45
CA ALA A 38 17.05 -30.36 1.55
C ALA A 38 18.54 -30.78 1.58
N PHE A 39 19.42 -29.82 1.86
CA PHE A 39 20.87 -29.96 1.75
C PHE A 39 21.60 -30.08 3.09
N GLY A 40 20.93 -29.91 4.23
CA GLY A 40 21.64 -29.85 5.51
C GLY A 40 20.85 -29.31 6.70
N ARG A 41 21.56 -29.12 7.81
CA ARG A 41 21.02 -28.56 9.05
C ARG A 41 21.63 -27.17 9.28
N CYS A 42 20.81 -26.22 9.71
CA CYS A 42 21.26 -24.86 10.01
C CYS A 42 21.25 -24.61 11.53
N TYR A 43 22.34 -24.09 12.09
CA TYR A 43 22.49 -23.80 13.52
C TYR A 43 22.86 -22.34 13.77
N LYS A 44 22.54 -21.82 14.96
CA LYS A 44 23.17 -20.59 15.45
C LYS A 44 24.66 -20.88 15.68
N LEU A 45 25.54 -19.95 15.35
CA LEU A 45 26.98 -20.06 15.56
C LEU A 45 27.47 -18.82 16.30
N THR A 46 28.42 -18.97 17.22
CA THR A 46 29.06 -17.84 17.92
C THR A 46 30.57 -17.98 17.79
N ASP A 47 31.23 -16.98 17.25
CA ASP A 47 32.69 -16.88 17.25
C ASP A 47 33.15 -16.58 18.68
N MET A 48 33.97 -17.46 19.24
CA MET A 48 34.41 -17.38 20.64
C MET A 48 35.42 -16.25 20.88
N SER A 49 36.10 -15.75 19.84
CA SER A 49 37.06 -14.66 19.94
C SER A 49 36.39 -13.28 19.88
N THR A 50 35.36 -13.14 19.04
CA THR A 50 34.71 -11.84 18.79
C THR A 50 33.33 -11.71 19.41
N ASN A 51 32.77 -12.80 19.97
CA ASN A 51 31.37 -12.92 20.39
C ASN A 51 30.34 -12.61 19.28
N ARG A 52 30.76 -12.55 18.01
CA ARG A 52 29.85 -12.32 16.88
C ARG A 52 29.02 -13.56 16.59
N VAL A 53 27.76 -13.34 16.24
CA VAL A 53 26.78 -14.40 15.99
C VAL A 53 26.56 -14.57 14.48
N PHE A 54 26.55 -15.82 14.03
CA PHE A 54 26.36 -16.23 12.64
C PHE A 54 25.31 -17.35 12.52
N ALA A 55 24.91 -17.66 11.30
CA ALA A 55 24.20 -18.89 10.96
C ALA A 55 25.20 -19.88 10.34
N LEU A 56 25.16 -21.14 10.77
CA LEU A 56 25.99 -22.23 10.26
C LEU A 56 25.13 -23.19 9.46
N LYS A 57 25.35 -23.33 8.16
CA LYS A 57 24.75 -24.39 7.33
C LYS A 57 25.73 -25.56 7.27
N VAL A 58 25.29 -26.72 7.76
CA VAL A 58 26.09 -27.96 7.84
C VAL A 58 25.61 -28.92 6.76
N VAL A 59 26.52 -29.30 5.87
CA VAL A 59 26.27 -30.21 4.74
C VAL A 59 27.12 -31.48 4.93
N PRO A 60 26.52 -32.65 5.20
CA PRO A 60 27.27 -33.89 5.40
C PRO A 60 27.98 -34.38 4.13
N ARG A 61 29.26 -34.70 4.23
CA ARG A 61 30.09 -35.25 3.13
C ARG A 61 29.60 -36.63 2.67
N GLY A 62 29.05 -37.45 3.55
CA GLY A 62 28.46 -38.75 3.18
C GLY A 62 27.28 -38.65 2.19
N ARG A 63 26.67 -37.46 2.02
CA ARG A 63 25.68 -37.20 0.96
C ARG A 63 26.28 -36.66 -0.34
N LEU A 64 27.51 -36.18 -0.28
CA LEU A 64 28.30 -35.75 -1.43
C LEU A 64 28.88 -36.96 -2.18
N SER A 65 29.26 -38.02 -1.44
CA SER A 65 29.73 -39.29 -1.98
C SER A 65 28.60 -40.04 -2.69
N GLY A 66 28.52 -39.90 -4.01
CA GLY A 66 27.62 -40.66 -4.89
C GLY A 66 26.78 -39.82 -5.87
N LEU A 67 26.73 -38.49 -5.70
CA LEU A 67 25.97 -37.59 -6.57
C LEU A 67 26.83 -36.39 -6.98
N ARG A 68 27.52 -36.51 -8.12
CA ARG A 68 28.36 -35.44 -8.73
C ARG A 68 27.62 -34.09 -8.81
N THR A 69 26.31 -34.13 -9.05
CA THR A 69 25.43 -32.95 -9.09
C THR A 69 25.31 -32.21 -7.75
N LEU A 70 25.39 -32.92 -6.61
CA LEU A 70 25.24 -32.31 -5.29
C LEU A 70 26.52 -31.61 -4.83
N ILE A 71 27.69 -32.20 -5.15
CA ILE A 71 29.01 -31.58 -4.94
C ILE A 71 29.09 -30.25 -5.69
N LEU A 72 28.75 -30.27 -6.99
CA LEU A 72 28.75 -29.08 -7.83
C LEU A 72 27.78 -27.99 -7.32
N SER A 73 26.67 -28.36 -6.67
CA SER A 73 25.72 -27.41 -6.09
C SER A 73 26.29 -26.66 -4.87
N VAL A 74 27.03 -27.36 -4.00
CA VAL A 74 27.67 -26.73 -2.82
C VAL A 74 28.84 -25.85 -3.24
N GLU A 75 29.70 -26.35 -4.14
CA GLU A 75 30.83 -25.57 -4.67
C GLU A 75 30.35 -24.30 -5.39
N ARG A 76 29.28 -24.42 -6.20
CA ARG A 76 28.66 -23.28 -6.87
C ARG A 76 28.03 -22.30 -5.88
N GLU A 77 27.37 -22.78 -4.83
CA GLU A 77 26.82 -21.91 -3.78
C GLU A 77 27.95 -21.11 -3.12
N ILE A 78 29.08 -21.75 -2.80
CA ILE A 78 30.27 -21.05 -2.26
C ILE A 78 30.82 -20.03 -3.26
N GLU A 79 31.03 -20.43 -4.52
CA GLU A 79 31.61 -19.56 -5.56
C GLU A 79 30.75 -18.32 -5.78
N LEU A 80 29.44 -18.49 -6.02
CA LEU A 80 28.55 -17.39 -6.34
C LEU A 80 28.29 -16.52 -5.10
N HIS A 81 28.00 -17.13 -3.95
CA HIS A 81 27.60 -16.38 -2.76
C HIS A 81 28.75 -15.58 -2.16
N SER A 82 29.98 -16.10 -2.22
CA SER A 82 31.18 -15.39 -1.74
C SER A 82 31.49 -14.09 -2.50
N GLN A 83 31.00 -13.97 -3.74
CA GLN A 83 31.19 -12.79 -4.60
C GLN A 83 30.11 -11.71 -4.38
N LEU A 84 29.01 -12.02 -3.68
CA LEU A 84 27.88 -11.11 -3.51
C LEU A 84 28.02 -10.27 -2.24
N ARG A 85 27.96 -8.94 -2.40
CA ARG A 85 27.91 -7.99 -1.28
C ARG A 85 26.81 -6.97 -1.53
N HIS A 86 25.66 -7.19 -0.90
CA HIS A 86 24.50 -6.31 -1.04
C HIS A 86 23.70 -6.26 0.27
N ARG A 87 23.09 -5.10 0.57
CA ARG A 87 22.29 -4.89 1.79
C ARG A 87 21.18 -5.93 1.94
N ASN A 88 20.50 -6.25 0.83
CA ASN A 88 19.38 -7.18 0.79
C ASN A 88 19.75 -8.61 0.36
N VAL A 89 21.02 -8.99 0.46
CA VAL A 89 21.48 -10.39 0.30
C VAL A 89 22.10 -10.83 1.63
N VAL A 90 21.87 -12.09 2.02
CA VAL A 90 22.48 -12.68 3.22
C VAL A 90 24.01 -12.64 3.05
N GLY A 91 24.73 -12.10 4.02
CA GLY A 91 26.20 -12.06 3.96
C GLY A 91 26.83 -13.46 4.00
N PHE A 92 27.80 -13.71 3.12
CA PHE A 92 28.68 -14.87 3.18
C PHE A 92 29.97 -14.52 3.92
N HIS A 93 30.26 -15.21 5.03
CA HIS A 93 31.41 -14.90 5.90
C HIS A 93 32.57 -15.88 5.77
N GLY A 94 32.34 -17.05 5.17
CA GLY A 94 33.38 -18.04 4.95
C GLY A 94 32.82 -19.45 4.93
N HIS A 95 33.70 -20.40 4.67
CA HIS A 95 33.40 -21.82 4.77
C HIS A 95 34.62 -22.58 5.27
N PHE A 96 34.39 -23.75 5.85
CA PHE A 96 35.43 -24.70 6.23
C PHE A 96 34.86 -26.11 6.20
N ALA A 97 35.69 -27.13 6.41
CA ALA A 97 35.25 -28.52 6.40
C ALA A 97 36.06 -29.37 7.38
N ASP A 98 35.46 -30.46 7.85
CA ASP A 98 36.14 -31.54 8.56
C ASP A 98 36.01 -32.85 7.77
N GLN A 99 36.27 -33.99 8.42
CA GLN A 99 36.19 -35.32 7.81
C GLN A 99 34.76 -35.69 7.38
N ASP A 100 33.74 -35.15 8.07
CA ASP A 100 32.34 -35.59 7.94
C ASP A 100 31.44 -34.55 7.29
N ASN A 101 31.79 -33.27 7.34
CA ASN A 101 30.90 -32.15 7.02
C ASN A 101 31.62 -30.99 6.32
N VAL A 102 30.84 -30.27 5.51
CA VAL A 102 31.15 -28.94 4.99
C VAL A 102 30.30 -27.91 5.74
N TYR A 103 30.92 -26.80 6.13
CA TYR A 103 30.35 -25.76 6.97
C TYR A 103 30.35 -24.44 6.22
N LEU A 104 29.18 -23.83 6.06
CA LEU A 104 29.04 -22.47 5.53
C LEU A 104 28.68 -21.51 6.65
N VAL A 105 29.47 -20.44 6.81
CA VAL A 105 29.26 -19.39 7.80
C VAL A 105 28.55 -18.21 7.12
N LEU A 106 27.31 -17.97 7.52
CA LEU A 106 26.41 -17.00 6.91
C LEU A 106 25.94 -15.96 7.93
N GLU A 107 25.46 -14.83 7.45
CA GLU A 107 24.88 -13.78 8.27
C GLU A 107 23.68 -14.31 9.07
N TYR A 108 23.64 -14.02 10.38
CA TYR A 108 22.54 -14.44 11.24
C TYR A 108 21.33 -13.51 11.13
N CYS A 109 20.27 -13.99 10.50
CA CYS A 109 18.97 -13.33 10.48
C CYS A 109 18.09 -13.87 11.61
N SER A 110 17.90 -13.06 12.65
CA SER A 110 17.29 -13.49 13.91
C SER A 110 15.76 -13.62 13.85
N ARG A 111 15.11 -13.01 12.85
CA ARG A 111 13.65 -13.02 12.71
C ARG A 111 13.27 -13.98 11.59
N LYS A 112 12.25 -14.79 11.84
CA LYS A 112 11.55 -15.53 10.79
C LYS A 112 10.34 -14.70 10.39
N TRP A 113 10.02 -14.67 9.11
CA TRP A 113 8.67 -14.31 8.69
C TRP A 113 7.73 -15.38 9.26
N ALA A 114 7.13 -15.10 10.42
CA ALA A 114 5.93 -15.79 10.79
C ALA A 114 4.86 -15.18 9.90
N SER A 115 4.24 -16.01 9.04
CA SER A 115 2.99 -15.61 8.40
C SER A 115 2.10 -15.04 9.51
N PRO A 116 1.56 -13.80 9.35
CA PRO A 116 0.64 -13.25 10.31
C PRO A 116 -0.40 -14.32 10.61
N ARG A 117 -0.65 -14.57 11.90
CA ARG A 117 -1.76 -15.40 12.33
C ARG A 117 -3.09 -14.69 12.01
N LEU A 118 -3.35 -14.35 10.74
CA LEU A 118 -4.69 -14.00 10.32
C LEU A 118 -5.46 -15.31 10.27
N LYS A 119 -6.37 -15.45 11.24
CA LYS A 119 -7.28 -16.56 11.40
C LYS A 119 -8.35 -16.53 10.29
N VAL A 120 -7.96 -16.46 9.02
CA VAL A 120 -8.87 -16.67 7.89
C VAL A 120 -8.60 -18.08 7.36
N ARG A 121 -9.38 -19.03 7.89
CA ARG A 121 -9.55 -20.40 7.38
C ARG A 121 -8.29 -21.30 7.32
N ARG A 122 -7.83 -21.74 8.50
CA ARG A 122 -7.15 -23.04 8.79
C ARG A 122 -6.26 -23.66 7.67
N THR A 123 -5.33 -22.93 7.06
CA THR A 123 -4.37 -23.58 6.16
C THR A 123 -2.99 -22.93 6.22
N TRP A 124 -1.98 -23.76 6.47
CA TRP A 124 -0.57 -23.40 6.43
C TRP A 124 -0.15 -23.20 4.98
N VAL A 125 0.55 -22.11 4.64
CA VAL A 125 1.25 -21.98 3.35
C VAL A 125 2.75 -22.04 3.62
N PRO A 126 3.38 -23.21 3.45
CA PRO A 126 4.82 -23.34 3.62
C PRO A 126 5.52 -23.30 2.25
N PHE A 127 6.79 -22.87 2.28
CA PHE A 127 7.82 -22.97 1.22
C PHE A 127 7.73 -21.97 0.05
N GLN A 128 8.31 -20.78 0.24
CA GLN A 128 9.31 -20.09 -0.63
C GLN A 128 9.63 -18.68 -0.11
N LEU A 129 8.81 -18.14 0.79
CA LEU A 129 9.24 -17.06 1.71
C LEU A 129 10.40 -17.51 2.63
N SER A 130 10.75 -18.81 2.65
CA SER A 130 11.89 -19.35 3.41
C SER A 130 13.24 -18.78 2.98
N ASN A 131 13.34 -18.27 1.75
CA ASN A 131 14.58 -17.71 1.20
C ASN A 131 14.69 -16.21 1.47
N PHE A 132 13.64 -15.58 2.02
CA PHE A 132 13.66 -14.21 2.51
C PHE A 132 13.85 -14.23 4.02
N PHE A 133 15.03 -13.83 4.46
CA PHE A 133 15.42 -13.76 5.85
C PHE A 133 15.23 -12.35 6.40
N ILE A 134 14.92 -12.23 7.69
CA ILE A 134 14.66 -10.94 8.32
C ILE A 134 15.66 -10.71 9.45
N THR A 135 16.36 -9.58 9.39
CA THR A 135 17.33 -9.19 10.42
C THR A 135 16.61 -8.69 11.68
N LYS A 136 17.36 -8.47 12.77
CA LYS A 136 16.81 -7.83 13.98
C LYS A 136 16.20 -6.45 13.71
N ASN A 137 16.67 -5.76 12.67
CA ASN A 137 16.26 -4.41 12.26
C ASN A 137 15.13 -4.41 11.22
N MET A 138 14.44 -5.55 11.02
CA MET A 138 13.32 -5.68 10.07
C MET A 138 13.71 -5.47 8.60
N GLU A 139 14.97 -5.72 8.26
CA GLU A 139 15.45 -5.70 6.88
C GLU A 139 15.32 -7.09 6.24
N VAL A 140 14.86 -7.11 4.99
CA VAL A 140 14.74 -8.34 4.19
C VAL A 140 16.05 -8.64 3.48
N LYS A 141 16.49 -9.90 3.56
CA LYS A 141 17.69 -10.43 2.90
C LYS A 141 17.38 -11.72 2.15
N VAL A 142 17.68 -11.76 0.86
CA VAL A 142 17.59 -12.97 0.04
C VAL A 142 18.75 -13.90 0.36
N GLY A 143 18.45 -15.20 0.54
CA GLY A 143 19.44 -16.24 0.75
C GLY A 143 19.05 -17.57 0.11
N ASP A 144 19.80 -18.63 0.46
CA ASP A 144 19.70 -19.98 -0.11
C ASP A 144 19.89 -20.01 -1.64
N LEU A 145 21.12 -19.68 -2.06
CA LEU A 145 21.54 -19.61 -3.47
C LEU A 145 21.93 -20.98 -4.05
N GLY A 146 21.52 -22.09 -3.42
CA GLY A 146 21.90 -23.45 -3.85
C GLY A 146 21.40 -23.86 -5.25
N LEU A 147 20.42 -23.13 -5.79
CA LEU A 147 19.93 -23.28 -7.17
C LEU A 147 20.36 -22.13 -8.10
N ALA A 148 21.12 -21.16 -7.61
CA ALA A 148 21.54 -20.02 -8.41
C ALA A 148 22.50 -20.46 -9.52
N THR A 149 22.42 -19.79 -10.66
CA THR A 149 23.30 -20.03 -11.81
C THR A 149 23.60 -18.71 -12.51
N LYS A 150 24.80 -18.60 -13.07
CA LYS A 150 25.13 -17.50 -13.99
C LYS A 150 24.32 -17.68 -15.27
N VAL A 151 23.85 -16.57 -15.82
CA VAL A 151 23.16 -16.56 -17.11
C VAL A 151 24.16 -16.92 -18.20
N GLY A 152 23.81 -17.90 -19.04
CA GLY A 152 24.66 -18.36 -20.14
C GLY A 152 24.66 -17.39 -21.33
N PRO A 153 25.51 -17.63 -22.32
CA PRO A 153 25.50 -16.89 -23.59
C PRO A 153 24.09 -16.94 -24.22
N GLY A 154 23.52 -15.78 -24.56
CA GLY A 154 22.16 -15.69 -25.12
C GLY A 154 21.04 -15.51 -24.08
N GLY A 155 21.35 -15.21 -22.82
CA GLY A 155 20.34 -14.79 -21.82
C GLY A 155 19.56 -15.93 -21.17
N HIS A 156 19.91 -17.19 -21.44
CA HIS A 156 19.20 -18.37 -20.97
C HIS A 156 20.12 -19.28 -20.14
N CYS A 157 19.53 -19.90 -19.13
CA CYS A 157 20.17 -20.91 -18.30
C CYS A 157 19.65 -22.30 -18.72
N HIS A 158 20.58 -23.20 -19.03
CA HIS A 158 20.27 -24.60 -19.39
C HIS A 158 20.26 -25.44 -18.10
N GLY A 159 19.11 -26.03 -17.76
CA GLY A 159 18.94 -26.81 -16.54
C GLY A 159 17.64 -27.62 -16.51
N GLY A 160 17.61 -28.67 -15.69
CA GLY A 160 16.43 -29.51 -15.48
C GLY A 160 15.32 -28.80 -14.69
N LEU A 161 14.16 -29.44 -14.58
CA LEU A 161 13.02 -28.93 -13.80
C LEU A 161 13.37 -28.94 -12.29
N CYS A 162 13.98 -27.86 -11.78
CA CYS A 162 14.31 -27.70 -10.36
C CYS A 162 13.57 -26.49 -9.76
N GLY A 163 12.92 -26.68 -8.63
CA GLY A 163 12.16 -25.63 -7.92
C GLY A 163 10.89 -26.17 -7.27
N THR A 164 10.24 -25.34 -6.45
CA THR A 164 8.92 -25.67 -5.90
C THR A 164 7.87 -25.42 -6.98
N PRO A 165 7.00 -26.39 -7.32
CA PRO A 165 6.05 -26.27 -8.44
C PRO A 165 5.21 -24.98 -8.44
N ASN A 166 4.85 -24.45 -7.26
CA ASN A 166 3.96 -23.29 -7.10
C ASN A 166 4.50 -21.97 -7.68
N TYR A 167 5.78 -21.90 -8.04
CA TYR A 167 6.44 -20.68 -8.47
C TYR A 167 7.20 -20.87 -9.79
N LEU A 168 7.06 -22.04 -10.43
CA LEU A 168 7.68 -22.30 -11.72
C LEU A 168 7.00 -21.45 -12.79
N ALA A 169 7.79 -20.78 -13.60
CA ALA A 169 7.30 -19.98 -14.71
C ALA A 169 6.89 -20.87 -15.92
N PRO A 170 5.98 -20.40 -16.79
CA PRO A 170 5.50 -21.12 -17.97
C PRO A 170 6.60 -21.70 -18.85
N GLU A 171 7.66 -20.93 -19.09
CA GLU A 171 8.81 -21.31 -19.89
C GLU A 171 9.63 -22.45 -19.24
N VAL A 172 9.69 -22.47 -17.91
CA VAL A 172 10.41 -23.50 -17.14
C VAL A 172 9.63 -24.81 -17.15
N VAL A 173 8.32 -24.74 -16.93
CA VAL A 173 7.39 -25.88 -17.01
C VAL A 173 7.37 -26.47 -18.44
N SER A 174 7.54 -25.62 -19.44
CA SER A 174 7.61 -26.02 -20.85
C SER A 174 9.01 -26.46 -21.31
N ARG A 175 10.00 -26.50 -20.41
CA ARG A 175 11.40 -26.86 -20.72
C ARG A 175 12.05 -26.00 -21.81
N LYS A 176 11.62 -24.74 -21.96
CA LYS A 176 12.21 -23.75 -22.89
C LYS A 176 13.43 -23.03 -22.31
N GLY A 177 13.90 -23.46 -21.13
CA GLY A 177 14.95 -22.79 -20.35
C GLY A 177 14.36 -21.84 -19.29
N HIS A 178 15.24 -21.28 -18.47
CA HIS A 178 14.90 -20.26 -17.48
C HIS A 178 15.82 -19.04 -17.64
N SER A 179 15.32 -17.86 -17.28
CA SER A 179 16.08 -16.59 -17.31
C SER A 179 15.70 -15.71 -16.14
N PHE A 180 16.26 -14.51 -16.03
CA PHE A 180 15.86 -13.51 -15.03
C PHE A 180 14.37 -13.17 -15.09
N ARG A 181 13.70 -13.35 -16.25
CA ARG A 181 12.24 -13.17 -16.38
C ARG A 181 11.46 -14.23 -15.61
N SER A 182 12.03 -15.41 -15.39
CA SER A 182 11.44 -16.46 -14.56
C SER A 182 11.43 -16.04 -13.08
N ASP A 183 12.40 -15.24 -12.63
CA ASP A 183 12.41 -14.67 -11.27
C ASP A 183 11.32 -13.60 -11.10
N ILE A 184 11.03 -12.82 -12.16
CA ILE A 184 9.92 -11.85 -12.16
C ILE A 184 8.56 -12.56 -12.00
N TRP A 185 8.38 -13.72 -12.64
CA TRP A 185 7.20 -14.56 -12.43
C TRP A 185 7.11 -15.06 -10.98
N ALA A 186 8.21 -15.57 -10.43
CA ALA A 186 8.26 -16.00 -9.04
C ALA A 186 7.92 -14.86 -8.07
N LEU A 187 8.39 -13.63 -8.36
CA LEU A 187 8.02 -12.41 -7.62
C LEU A 187 6.51 -12.14 -7.69
N GLY A 188 5.87 -12.32 -8.85
CA GLY A 188 4.41 -12.25 -9.00
C GLY A 188 3.68 -13.26 -8.11
N CYS A 189 4.14 -14.52 -8.08
CA CYS A 189 3.59 -15.54 -7.20
C CYS A 189 3.78 -15.19 -5.71
N ILE A 190 4.94 -14.63 -5.34
CA ILE A 190 5.22 -14.18 -3.97
C ILE A 190 4.29 -13.01 -3.58
N MET A 191 4.15 -12.01 -4.45
CA MET A 191 3.27 -10.86 -4.23
C MET A 191 1.81 -11.31 -4.07
N TYR A 192 1.31 -12.17 -4.96
CA TYR A 192 -0.02 -12.75 -4.85
C TYR A 192 -0.20 -13.48 -3.51
N THR A 193 0.77 -14.31 -3.12
CA THR A 193 0.72 -15.08 -1.88
C THR A 193 0.75 -14.18 -0.64
N ALA A 194 1.56 -13.12 -0.66
CA ALA A 194 1.68 -12.18 0.44
C ALA A 194 0.37 -11.40 0.66
N LEU A 195 -0.34 -11.05 -0.41
CA LEU A 195 -1.57 -10.25 -0.36
C LEU A 195 -2.83 -11.09 -0.12
N THR A 196 -2.89 -12.32 -0.64
CA THR A 196 -4.09 -13.17 -0.55
C THR A 196 -3.99 -14.27 0.51
N GLY A 197 -2.78 -14.55 0.99
CA GLY A 197 -2.49 -15.66 1.90
C GLY A 197 -2.40 -17.03 1.23
N PHE A 198 -2.55 -17.15 -0.09
CA PHE A 198 -2.49 -18.42 -0.81
C PHE A 198 -1.75 -18.27 -2.16
N PRO A 199 -1.01 -19.29 -2.65
CA PRO A 199 -0.39 -19.23 -3.98
C PRO A 199 -1.43 -19.18 -5.12
N PRO A 200 -1.09 -18.51 -6.25
CA PRO A 200 -2.01 -18.33 -7.38
C PRO A 200 -2.34 -19.65 -8.09
N PHE A 201 -1.37 -20.54 -8.20
CA PHE A 201 -1.53 -21.86 -8.85
C PHE A 201 -1.63 -22.94 -7.77
N LYS A 202 -2.85 -23.18 -7.29
CA LYS A 202 -3.19 -24.32 -6.44
C LYS A 202 -4.00 -25.31 -7.26
N ALA A 203 -3.37 -26.38 -7.72
CA ALA A 203 -4.14 -27.49 -8.27
C ALA A 203 -3.51 -28.83 -7.89
N SER A 204 -4.40 -29.77 -7.57
CA SER A 204 -4.13 -31.20 -7.55
C SER A 204 -5.12 -31.80 -8.54
N PRO A 205 -4.67 -32.50 -9.58
CA PRO A 205 -3.32 -33.07 -9.76
C PRO A 205 -2.29 -32.14 -10.46
N LEU A 206 -0.99 -32.48 -10.33
CA LEU A 206 0.14 -31.70 -10.89
C LEU A 206 0.03 -31.35 -12.40
N PRO A 207 -0.49 -32.21 -13.29
CA PRO A 207 -0.64 -31.86 -14.70
C PRO A 207 -1.58 -30.66 -14.93
N GLU A 208 -2.67 -30.57 -14.16
CA GLU A 208 -3.62 -29.45 -14.21
C GLU A 208 -2.94 -28.16 -13.74
N MET A 209 -2.16 -28.25 -12.66
CA MET A 209 -1.37 -27.13 -12.17
C MET A 209 -0.41 -26.59 -13.23
N TYR A 210 0.31 -27.49 -13.92
CA TYR A 210 1.20 -27.09 -15.00
C TYR A 210 0.45 -26.50 -16.19
N GLN A 211 -0.77 -26.95 -16.46
CA GLN A 211 -1.61 -26.35 -17.49
C GLN A 211 -2.03 -24.92 -17.09
N ASN A 212 -2.53 -24.74 -15.87
CA ASN A 212 -2.87 -23.42 -15.33
C ASN A 212 -1.68 -22.46 -15.32
N ILE A 213 -0.47 -22.95 -15.02
CA ILE A 213 0.75 -22.15 -15.12
C ILE A 213 0.99 -21.71 -16.57
N ARG A 214 0.92 -22.64 -17.54
CA ARG A 214 1.15 -22.32 -18.97
C ARG A 214 0.16 -21.29 -19.49
N ASP A 215 -1.10 -21.39 -19.07
CA ASP A 215 -2.18 -20.52 -19.52
C ASP A 215 -2.27 -19.23 -18.68
N ALA A 216 -1.38 -19.06 -17.68
CA ALA A 216 -1.47 -18.02 -16.66
C ALA A 216 -2.87 -17.91 -16.02
N HIS A 217 -3.53 -19.05 -15.86
CA HIS A 217 -4.87 -19.15 -15.30
C HIS A 217 -4.82 -19.26 -13.77
N TYR A 218 -5.25 -18.20 -13.09
CA TYR A 218 -5.35 -18.15 -11.63
C TYR A 218 -6.56 -17.31 -11.18
N PRO A 219 -7.08 -17.51 -9.96
CA PRO A 219 -8.20 -16.72 -9.46
C PRO A 219 -7.80 -15.25 -9.29
N VAL A 220 -8.46 -14.35 -10.02
CA VAL A 220 -8.22 -12.90 -9.91
C VAL A 220 -8.70 -12.42 -8.54
N PRO A 221 -7.82 -11.81 -7.71
CA PRO A 221 -8.16 -11.47 -6.34
C PRO A 221 -8.92 -10.14 -6.30
N THR A 222 -10.24 -10.19 -6.53
CA THR A 222 -11.12 -9.01 -6.64
C THR A 222 -11.16 -8.13 -5.38
N HIS A 223 -10.80 -8.68 -4.23
CA HIS A 223 -10.72 -7.97 -2.94
C HIS A 223 -9.47 -7.07 -2.80
N LEU A 224 -8.47 -7.19 -3.68
CA LEU A 224 -7.28 -6.34 -3.67
C LEU A 224 -7.51 -5.04 -4.46
N SER A 225 -6.68 -4.02 -4.25
CA SER A 225 -6.76 -2.75 -4.99
C SER A 225 -6.51 -2.92 -6.49
N PRO A 226 -7.03 -2.02 -7.35
CA PRO A 226 -6.76 -2.05 -8.79
C PRO A 226 -5.27 -2.09 -9.14
N ASN A 227 -4.45 -1.27 -8.47
CA ASN A 227 -2.99 -1.22 -8.68
C ASN A 227 -2.34 -2.57 -8.34
N ALA A 228 -2.69 -3.18 -7.21
CA ALA A 228 -2.17 -4.49 -6.84
C ALA A 228 -2.54 -5.58 -7.84
N ARG A 229 -3.81 -5.61 -8.31
CA ARG A 229 -4.27 -6.59 -9.31
C ARG A 229 -3.55 -6.42 -10.64
N ARG A 230 -3.35 -5.17 -11.07
CA ARG A 230 -2.66 -4.83 -12.32
C ARG A 230 -1.19 -5.27 -12.28
N LEU A 231 -0.47 -4.94 -11.21
CA LEU A 231 0.93 -5.34 -11.05
C LEU A 231 1.08 -6.87 -10.99
N ILE A 232 0.21 -7.57 -10.25
CA ILE A 232 0.19 -9.05 -10.23
C ILE A 232 0.02 -9.61 -11.65
N ALA A 233 -0.90 -9.05 -12.45
CA ALA A 233 -1.14 -9.51 -13.81
C ALA A 233 0.07 -9.29 -14.74
N HIS A 234 0.75 -8.14 -14.61
CA HIS A 234 1.98 -7.87 -15.37
C HIS A 234 3.13 -8.82 -14.98
N LEU A 235 3.30 -9.10 -13.69
CA LEU A 235 4.34 -10.02 -13.20
C LEU A 235 4.07 -11.47 -13.64
N LEU A 236 2.79 -11.87 -13.67
CA LEU A 236 2.33 -13.20 -14.07
C LEU A 236 1.94 -13.29 -15.56
N ALA A 237 2.54 -12.46 -16.42
CA ALA A 237 2.33 -12.57 -17.86
C ALA A 237 2.92 -13.90 -18.39
N PRO A 238 2.16 -14.67 -19.21
CA PRO A 238 2.59 -15.99 -19.67
C PRO A 238 3.85 -15.91 -20.54
N ASN A 239 3.91 -14.89 -21.41
CA ASN A 239 5.08 -14.59 -22.22
C ASN A 239 6.12 -13.81 -21.39
N PRO A 240 7.37 -14.31 -21.28
CA PRO A 240 8.42 -13.66 -20.50
C PRO A 240 8.77 -12.23 -20.95
N ALA A 241 8.56 -11.90 -22.22
CA ALA A 241 8.87 -10.59 -22.78
C ALA A 241 7.90 -9.49 -22.29
N ASP A 242 6.67 -9.87 -21.96
CA ASP A 242 5.61 -8.94 -21.53
C ASP A 242 5.70 -8.60 -20.03
N ARG A 243 6.55 -9.32 -19.29
CA ARG A 243 6.82 -9.03 -17.88
C ARG A 243 7.60 -7.73 -17.77
N PRO A 244 7.44 -6.93 -16.70
CA PRO A 244 8.24 -5.72 -16.47
C PRO A 244 9.68 -6.07 -16.04
N SER A 245 10.59 -5.10 -16.17
CA SER A 245 11.89 -5.10 -15.50
C SER A 245 11.73 -4.77 -14.00
N LEU A 246 12.75 -5.04 -13.18
CA LEU A 246 12.70 -4.71 -11.75
C LEU A 246 12.56 -3.20 -11.49
N ASP A 247 13.19 -2.36 -12.31
CA ASP A 247 13.07 -0.90 -12.19
C ASP A 247 11.63 -0.45 -12.46
N GLN A 248 11.03 -0.97 -13.54
CA GLN A 248 9.62 -0.71 -13.87
C GLN A 248 8.65 -1.23 -12.80
N VAL A 249 8.99 -2.31 -12.10
CA VAL A 249 8.19 -2.81 -10.97
C VAL A 249 8.18 -1.78 -9.84
N LEU A 250 9.32 -1.16 -9.52
CA LEU A 250 9.41 -0.15 -8.47
C LEU A 250 8.72 1.17 -8.84
N GLU A 251 8.57 1.44 -10.13
CA GLU A 251 7.89 2.62 -10.67
C GLU A 251 6.35 2.45 -10.78
N ASP A 252 5.82 1.23 -10.64
CA ASP A 252 4.38 0.98 -10.74
C ASP A 252 3.58 1.71 -9.63
N ASP A 253 2.37 2.15 -9.97
CA ASP A 253 1.47 2.85 -9.04
C ASP A 253 1.21 2.10 -7.72
N PHE A 254 1.36 0.76 -7.70
CA PHE A 254 1.30 -0.01 -6.47
C PHE A 254 2.32 0.47 -5.43
N PHE A 255 3.54 0.81 -5.85
CA PHE A 255 4.59 1.33 -4.97
C PHE A 255 4.60 2.86 -4.91
N THR A 256 4.33 3.55 -6.02
CA THR A 256 4.49 5.01 -6.08
C THR A 256 3.28 5.79 -5.56
N GLN A 257 2.07 5.21 -5.58
CA GLN A 257 0.86 5.82 -5.03
C GLN A 257 0.47 5.24 -3.65
N GLY A 258 1.08 4.12 -3.25
CA GLY A 258 0.84 3.48 -1.96
C GLY A 258 1.76 3.99 -0.85
N PHE A 259 1.29 4.00 0.39
CA PHE A 259 2.16 4.23 1.55
C PHE A 259 3.13 3.06 1.74
N THR A 260 4.43 3.34 1.73
CA THR A 260 5.49 2.37 2.05
C THR A 260 6.28 2.87 3.25
N PRO A 261 6.21 2.22 4.43
CA PRO A 261 6.98 2.65 5.59
C PRO A 261 8.47 2.43 5.38
N ASP A 262 9.32 3.37 5.82
CA ASP A 262 10.77 3.23 5.72
C ASP A 262 11.30 2.04 6.55
N GLN A 263 10.64 1.73 7.67
CA GLN A 263 10.90 0.55 8.49
C GLN A 263 9.61 -0.03 9.08
N LEU A 264 9.53 -1.36 9.10
CA LEU A 264 8.46 -2.06 9.81
C LEU A 264 8.83 -2.20 11.29
N PRO A 265 7.87 -2.04 12.23
CA PRO A 265 8.14 -2.33 13.63
C PRO A 265 8.32 -3.83 13.83
N SER A 266 9.14 -4.23 14.81
CA SER A 266 9.44 -5.64 15.05
C SER A 266 8.23 -6.53 15.35
N GLN A 267 7.15 -5.92 15.86
CA GLN A 267 5.89 -6.59 16.14
C GLN A 267 5.14 -7.02 14.87
N SER A 268 5.47 -6.46 13.69
CA SER A 268 4.90 -6.85 12.39
C SER A 268 5.12 -8.32 12.05
N CYS A 269 6.09 -9.00 12.68
CA CYS A 269 6.27 -10.44 12.54
C CYS A 269 5.13 -11.27 13.17
N HIS A 270 4.32 -10.69 14.06
CA HIS A 270 3.33 -11.43 14.85
C HIS A 270 1.94 -10.82 14.81
N THR A 271 1.87 -9.50 14.60
CA THR A 271 0.63 -8.72 14.59
C THR A 271 0.64 -7.80 13.38
N ALA A 272 -0.50 -7.60 12.73
CA ALA A 272 -0.62 -6.63 11.65
C ALA A 272 -0.20 -5.23 12.18
N PRO A 273 0.75 -4.54 11.53
CA PRO A 273 1.08 -3.18 11.92
C PRO A 273 -0.12 -2.28 11.68
N ILE A 274 -0.47 -1.49 12.70
CA ILE A 274 -1.36 -0.36 12.51
C ILE A 274 -0.43 0.79 12.11
N PHE A 275 -0.42 1.10 10.81
CA PHE A 275 0.17 2.36 10.36
C PHE A 275 -0.85 3.43 10.70
N THR A 276 -0.57 4.20 11.75
CA THR A 276 -1.45 5.25 12.21
C THR A 276 -1.56 6.31 11.12
N ILE A 277 -2.65 6.28 10.38
CA ILE A 277 -3.28 7.52 9.92
C ILE A 277 -3.59 8.27 11.23
N PRO A 278 -3.12 9.51 11.41
CA PRO A 278 -3.35 10.25 12.64
C PRO A 278 -4.85 10.25 13.00
N GLN A 279 -5.16 9.90 14.25
CA GLN A 279 -6.52 9.73 14.78
C GLN A 279 -7.54 10.88 14.49
N PRO A 280 -7.16 12.15 14.24
CA PRO A 280 -8.10 13.15 13.76
C PRO A 280 -8.69 12.81 12.39
N LEU A 281 -7.90 12.25 11.46
CA LEU A 281 -8.30 11.98 10.07
C LEU A 281 -9.43 10.95 9.95
N ASP A 282 -9.43 9.87 10.74
CA ASP A 282 -10.48 8.84 10.70
C ASP A 282 -11.85 9.42 11.08
N LYS A 283 -11.90 10.23 12.14
CA LYS A 283 -13.14 10.92 12.55
C LYS A 283 -13.59 11.95 11.51
N LEU A 284 -12.64 12.65 10.88
CA LEU A 284 -12.90 13.64 9.84
C LEU A 284 -13.45 12.99 8.57
N PHE A 285 -12.85 11.90 8.10
CA PHE A 285 -13.33 11.14 6.96
C PHE A 285 -14.66 10.44 7.24
N GLN A 286 -14.88 9.93 8.45
CA GLN A 286 -16.18 9.39 8.87
C GLN A 286 -17.27 10.47 8.91
N LYS A 287 -16.99 11.65 9.46
CA LYS A 287 -17.93 12.79 9.46
C LYS A 287 -18.25 13.27 8.05
N ALA A 288 -17.23 13.47 7.20
CA ALA A 288 -17.43 13.85 5.80
C ALA A 288 -18.28 12.80 5.07
N THR A 289 -17.98 11.51 5.25
CA THR A 289 -18.73 10.40 4.66
C THR A 289 -20.18 10.36 5.15
N GLN A 290 -20.43 10.58 6.44
CA GLN A 290 -21.79 10.65 7.02
C GLN A 290 -22.59 11.85 6.50
N LEU A 291 -21.97 13.02 6.36
CA LEU A 291 -22.62 14.23 5.83
C LEU A 291 -23.00 14.05 4.36
N PHE A 292 -22.07 13.58 3.52
CA PHE A 292 -22.37 13.29 2.12
C PHE A 292 -23.39 12.15 1.97
N LEU A 293 -23.43 11.19 2.90
CA LEU A 293 -24.48 10.18 2.97
C LEU A 293 -25.85 10.77 3.31
N ALA A 294 -25.92 11.69 4.28
CA ALA A 294 -27.16 12.37 4.65
C ALA A 294 -27.73 13.19 3.48
N MET A 295 -26.87 13.87 2.72
CA MET A 295 -27.24 14.56 1.48
C MET A 295 -27.76 13.61 0.39
N ALA A 296 -27.34 12.35 0.41
CA ALA A 296 -27.77 11.33 -0.54
C ALA A 296 -29.05 10.58 -0.10
N GLN A 297 -29.51 10.77 1.15
CA GLN A 297 -30.66 10.06 1.74
C GLN A 297 -31.93 10.92 1.82
N HIS A 298 -31.87 12.24 1.62
CA HIS A 298 -33.05 13.09 1.66
C HIS A 298 -33.90 12.93 0.39
N ARG A 299 -35.07 12.31 0.51
CA ARG A 299 -36.17 12.54 -0.44
C ARG A 299 -36.78 13.91 -0.14
N ALA A 300 -37.03 14.72 -1.17
CA ALA A 300 -37.78 15.97 -1.03
C ALA A 300 -39.08 15.74 -0.23
N PRO A 301 -39.43 16.61 0.74
CA PRO A 301 -40.73 16.55 1.39
C PRO A 301 -41.83 16.73 0.34
N ARG A 302 -42.82 15.84 0.35
CA ARG A 302 -44.08 16.08 -0.36
C ARG A 302 -44.73 17.33 0.24
N GLU A 303 -44.92 18.34 -0.61
CA GLU A 303 -45.90 19.42 -0.55
C GLU A 303 -46.43 19.84 0.83
N LEU A 304 -45.93 20.99 1.31
CA LEU A 304 -46.69 21.93 2.16
C LEU A 304 -46.28 23.34 1.73
N CYS A 305 -46.67 23.74 0.52
CA CYS A 305 -46.62 25.14 0.13
C CYS A 305 -47.98 25.52 -0.46
N GLY A 306 -48.82 26.11 0.39
CA GLY A 306 -50.03 26.77 -0.05
C GLY A 306 -49.69 28.03 -0.83
N CYS A 307 -49.92 28.02 -2.14
CA CYS A 307 -50.16 29.21 -2.93
C CYS A 307 -51.18 28.86 -4.03
N GLY A 308 -52.17 29.74 -4.18
CA GLY A 308 -53.47 29.39 -4.74
C GLY A 308 -53.60 29.42 -6.26
N ARG A 309 -54.70 28.79 -6.66
CA ARG A 309 -55.54 28.98 -7.87
C ARG A 309 -54.83 28.94 -9.23
N ARG A 310 -55.30 27.99 -10.06
CA ARG A 310 -56.23 28.28 -11.16
C ARG A 310 -57.08 27.05 -11.46
N GLU A 311 -58.38 27.27 -11.50
CA GLU A 311 -59.41 26.32 -11.97
C GLU A 311 -59.33 26.22 -13.50
N ASP A 312 -59.60 25.03 -14.03
CA ASP A 312 -60.58 24.81 -15.12
C ASP A 312 -60.78 23.30 -15.41
N PRO A 313 -61.91 22.88 -16.02
CA PRO A 313 -62.70 21.80 -15.43
C PRO A 313 -63.09 20.66 -16.40
N LEU A 314 -63.82 19.67 -15.85
CA LEU A 314 -64.55 18.56 -16.49
C LEU A 314 -63.73 17.43 -17.19
N LYS A 315 -63.84 16.21 -16.64
CA LYS A 315 -64.81 15.19 -17.11
C LYS A 315 -64.95 14.01 -16.14
N THR A 316 -66.11 13.39 -16.23
CA THR A 316 -66.92 12.62 -15.27
C THR A 316 -66.57 11.13 -15.09
N PRO A 317 -67.19 10.44 -14.11
CA PRO A 317 -66.72 9.21 -13.46
C PRO A 317 -67.54 7.95 -13.83
N ARG A 318 -67.08 6.77 -13.38
CA ARG A 318 -67.79 5.51 -13.02
C ARG A 318 -66.74 4.38 -13.03
N GLU A 319 -66.73 3.34 -12.21
CA GLU A 319 -67.78 2.69 -11.43
C GLU A 319 -67.15 1.70 -10.43
N ALA A 320 -67.96 1.33 -9.42
CA ALA A 320 -67.98 0.07 -8.68
C ALA A 320 -66.98 -0.19 -7.53
N ALA A 321 -67.52 0.00 -6.33
CA ALA A 321 -67.15 -0.65 -5.08
C ALA A 321 -67.62 -2.12 -5.03
N ASN A 322 -66.92 -2.94 -4.25
CA ASN A 322 -67.46 -3.82 -3.18
C ASN A 322 -66.32 -4.70 -2.63
N GLU A 323 -65.99 -4.63 -1.33
CA GLU A 323 -66.51 -5.48 -0.23
C GLU A 323 -65.88 -6.91 -0.27
N VAL A 324 -65.33 -7.55 0.76
CA VAL A 324 -65.65 -7.70 2.19
C VAL A 324 -64.43 -8.23 2.98
N ARG A 325 -64.43 -7.96 4.29
CA ARG A 325 -63.64 -8.48 5.44
C ARG A 325 -63.42 -10.01 5.44
N GLY A 326 -62.33 -10.53 6.00
CA GLY A 326 -62.17 -10.77 7.44
C GLY A 326 -61.25 -11.98 7.75
N PRO A 327 -60.94 -12.26 9.04
CA PRO A 327 -59.58 -12.52 9.53
C PRO A 327 -59.29 -13.98 9.95
N GLY A 328 -58.00 -14.33 10.17
CA GLY A 328 -57.62 -15.59 10.83
C GLY A 328 -56.10 -15.84 10.93
N ASP A 329 -55.62 -15.81 12.18
CA ASP A 329 -54.61 -16.69 12.81
C ASP A 329 -53.08 -16.53 12.59
N LEU A 330 -52.42 -16.28 13.74
CA LEU A 330 -51.00 -16.47 14.10
C LEU A 330 -50.77 -17.95 14.54
N PRO A 331 -49.56 -18.39 14.95
CA PRO A 331 -48.20 -18.26 14.39
C PRO A 331 -47.51 -19.64 14.22
N GLY A 332 -46.46 -19.76 13.40
CA GLY A 332 -45.70 -21.01 13.26
C GLY A 332 -44.32 -20.87 12.62
N ILE A 333 -43.35 -21.50 13.26
CA ILE A 333 -41.89 -21.40 13.09
C ILE A 333 -41.38 -22.07 11.79
N GLY A 334 -40.38 -21.46 11.14
CA GLY A 334 -39.42 -22.18 10.30
C GLY A 334 -38.98 -21.46 9.02
N GLY A 335 -37.66 -21.30 8.83
CA GLY A 335 -37.08 -21.02 7.51
C GLY A 335 -35.96 -20.00 7.49
N TRP A 336 -34.73 -20.44 7.76
CA TRP A 336 -33.53 -19.74 7.31
C TRP A 336 -33.47 -19.81 5.78
N GLY A 337 -33.86 -18.71 5.13
CA GLY A 337 -33.82 -18.53 3.68
C GLY A 337 -32.85 -17.41 3.31
N GLN A 338 -31.95 -17.71 2.38
CA GLN A 338 -30.85 -16.89 1.86
C GLN A 338 -31.28 -15.47 1.47
N CYS A 339 -30.63 -14.44 2.04
CA CYS A 339 -30.69 -13.09 1.49
C CYS A 339 -29.62 -12.95 0.41
N GLY A 340 -30.09 -12.86 -0.83
CA GLY A 340 -29.26 -12.69 -2.02
C GLY A 340 -28.50 -11.37 -2.06
N SER A 341 -27.44 -11.39 -2.85
CA SER A 341 -26.59 -10.28 -3.26
C SER A 341 -27.41 -9.03 -3.65
N HIS A 342 -27.57 -8.08 -2.73
CA HIS A 342 -27.87 -6.69 -3.08
C HIS A 342 -26.56 -5.93 -3.32
N ARG A 343 -26.24 -5.77 -4.60
CA ARG A 343 -25.24 -4.83 -5.09
C ARG A 343 -25.68 -3.43 -4.66
N LEU A 344 -25.00 -2.84 -3.66
CA LEU A 344 -25.25 -1.49 -3.16
C LEU A 344 -25.09 -0.48 -4.32
N THR A 345 -26.20 -0.01 -4.87
CA THR A 345 -26.23 1.16 -5.76
C THR A 345 -25.97 2.41 -4.92
N LEU A 346 -25.09 3.29 -5.41
CA LEU A 346 -24.77 4.58 -4.79
C LEU A 346 -26.06 5.40 -4.59
N PRO A 347 -26.33 5.95 -3.39
CA PRO A 347 -27.48 6.84 -3.21
C PRO A 347 -27.25 8.16 -3.97
N SER A 348 -28.27 8.63 -4.69
CA SER A 348 -28.21 9.87 -5.48
C SER A 348 -28.41 11.11 -4.61
N VAL A 349 -27.49 12.06 -4.65
CA VAL A 349 -27.67 13.42 -4.13
C VAL A 349 -28.87 14.11 -4.82
N CYS A 350 -29.65 14.92 -4.10
CA CYS A 350 -30.82 15.65 -4.62
C CYS A 350 -30.48 16.49 -5.87
N SER A 351 -31.25 16.33 -6.96
CA SER A 351 -31.07 17.11 -8.20
C SER A 351 -31.83 18.44 -8.17
N GLY A 352 -31.12 19.56 -8.34
CA GLY A 352 -31.67 20.89 -8.58
C GLY A 352 -31.35 21.36 -10.01
N LYS A 353 -32.17 22.24 -10.61
CA LYS A 353 -31.88 22.81 -11.95
C LYS A 353 -30.70 23.79 -11.94
N GLN A 354 -30.45 24.44 -10.80
CA GLN A 354 -29.39 25.42 -10.55
C GLN A 354 -28.88 25.28 -9.11
N ASP A 355 -27.68 25.77 -8.83
CA ASP A 355 -27.16 25.89 -7.46
C ASP A 355 -27.96 26.95 -6.67
N PRO A 356 -28.17 26.78 -5.35
CA PRO A 356 -28.80 27.81 -4.53
C PRO A 356 -27.99 29.12 -4.57
N PRO A 357 -28.58 30.27 -4.20
CA PRO A 357 -27.84 31.54 -4.14
C PRO A 357 -26.65 31.42 -3.18
N GLY A 358 -25.44 31.39 -3.74
CA GLY A 358 -24.19 31.31 -2.98
C GLY A 358 -23.71 32.67 -2.52
N GLN A 359 -22.95 32.70 -1.43
CA GLN A 359 -22.25 33.90 -0.98
C GLN A 359 -20.79 33.84 -1.45
N GLN A 360 -20.19 35.00 -1.73
CA GLN A 360 -18.74 35.10 -1.86
C GLN A 360 -18.15 35.24 -0.46
N GLN A 361 -17.60 34.16 0.08
CA GLN A 361 -16.86 34.20 1.34
C GLN A 361 -15.36 34.01 1.08
N PRO A 362 -14.50 34.75 1.79
CA PRO A 362 -13.06 34.55 1.69
C PRO A 362 -12.71 33.22 2.37
N VAL A 363 -11.98 32.36 1.65
CA VAL A 363 -11.51 31.06 2.14
C VAL A 363 -10.01 30.98 1.86
N LEU A 364 -9.25 30.43 2.80
CA LEU A 364 -7.84 30.13 2.59
C LEU A 364 -7.71 28.76 1.91
N TRP A 365 -7.01 28.69 0.78
CA TRP A 365 -6.95 27.45 -0.01
C TRP A 365 -5.69 27.35 -0.84
N ALA A 366 -5.32 26.13 -1.23
CA ALA A 366 -4.13 25.90 -2.06
C ALA A 366 -4.41 26.26 -3.53
N THR A 367 -3.80 27.34 -3.98
CA THR A 367 -3.89 27.84 -5.37
C THR A 367 -2.97 27.08 -6.31
N LYS A 368 -1.82 26.63 -5.80
CA LYS A 368 -0.81 25.86 -6.53
C LYS A 368 -0.31 24.71 -5.67
N TRP A 369 0.15 23.66 -6.31
CA TRP A 369 0.78 22.53 -5.64
C TRP A 369 1.74 21.80 -6.57
N VAL A 370 2.69 21.09 -5.95
CA VAL A 370 3.72 20.32 -6.63
C VAL A 370 3.96 19.04 -5.85
N ASP A 371 3.94 17.92 -6.57
CA ASP A 371 4.16 16.59 -6.00
C ASP A 371 5.57 16.09 -6.36
N TYR A 372 6.48 16.16 -5.39
CA TYR A 372 7.77 15.46 -5.43
C TYR A 372 7.90 14.53 -4.21
N SER A 373 6.81 13.84 -3.88
CA SER A 373 6.71 13.02 -2.65
C SER A 373 7.74 11.89 -2.60
N ASN A 374 8.24 11.46 -3.76
CA ASN A 374 9.32 10.48 -3.88
C ASN A 374 10.70 11.00 -3.42
N LYS A 375 10.94 12.31 -3.51
CA LYS A 375 12.27 12.91 -3.27
C LYS A 375 12.29 13.90 -2.10
N TYR A 376 11.32 14.80 -2.03
CA TYR A 376 11.32 15.92 -1.08
C TYR A 376 10.04 15.99 -0.26
N GLY A 377 8.88 15.72 -0.86
CA GLY A 377 7.58 15.89 -0.23
C GLY A 377 6.58 16.55 -1.16
N PHE A 378 5.48 17.01 -0.57
CA PHE A 378 4.39 17.68 -1.27
C PHE A 378 4.38 19.16 -0.91
N GLY A 379 4.54 20.02 -1.91
CA GLY A 379 4.54 21.47 -1.74
C GLY A 379 3.24 22.11 -2.21
N TYR A 380 2.83 23.19 -1.54
CA TYR A 380 1.66 23.97 -1.90
C TYR A 380 1.86 25.46 -1.66
N GLU A 381 1.15 26.28 -2.43
CA GLU A 381 1.01 27.73 -2.22
C GLU A 381 -0.46 28.03 -1.93
N LEU A 382 -0.70 28.80 -0.88
CA LEU A 382 -2.02 29.21 -0.45
C LEU A 382 -2.43 30.53 -1.12
N SER A 383 -3.73 30.84 -1.04
CA SER A 383 -4.30 32.05 -1.60
C SER A 383 -3.75 33.34 -0.97
N ASP A 384 -3.24 33.32 0.26
CA ASP A 384 -2.56 34.45 0.90
C ASP A 384 -1.07 34.61 0.50
N GLY A 385 -0.57 33.72 -0.36
CA GLY A 385 0.84 33.67 -0.79
C GLY A 385 1.75 32.89 0.17
N SER A 386 1.23 32.35 1.28
CA SER A 386 1.97 31.46 2.16
C SER A 386 2.29 30.16 1.43
N THR A 387 3.50 29.62 1.63
CA THR A 387 3.92 28.36 1.03
C THR A 387 4.22 27.33 2.10
N GLY A 388 3.88 26.07 1.84
CA GLY A 388 4.12 24.98 2.78
C GLY A 388 4.63 23.74 2.07
N VAL A 389 5.35 22.91 2.82
CA VAL A 389 5.81 21.60 2.36
C VAL A 389 5.51 20.57 3.45
N LEU A 390 4.74 19.55 3.08
CA LEU A 390 4.66 18.30 3.82
C LEU A 390 5.82 17.41 3.38
N LEU A 391 6.83 17.29 4.24
CA LEU A 391 8.08 16.59 3.93
C LEU A 391 7.87 15.07 3.98
N ARG A 392 8.76 14.34 3.28
CA ARG A 392 8.71 12.87 3.22
C ARG A 392 8.82 12.20 4.60
N ASP A 393 9.51 12.83 5.54
CA ASP A 393 9.66 12.34 6.92
C ASP A 393 8.40 12.56 7.79
N GLY A 394 7.32 13.10 7.21
CA GLY A 394 6.05 13.37 7.88
C GLY A 394 6.02 14.71 8.63
N THR A 395 7.12 15.45 8.65
CA THR A 395 7.17 16.79 9.25
C THR A 395 6.65 17.85 8.28
N HIS A 396 6.22 18.99 8.80
CA HIS A 396 5.72 20.09 7.97
C HIS A 396 6.53 21.36 8.21
N ILE A 397 6.77 22.12 7.14
CA ILE A 397 7.43 23.42 7.21
C ILE A 397 6.73 24.41 6.30
N ALA A 398 6.51 25.64 6.75
CA ALA A 398 5.84 26.67 5.97
C ALA A 398 6.49 28.06 6.13
N LEU A 399 6.40 28.84 5.07
CA LEU A 399 6.78 30.24 5.01
C LEU A 399 5.50 31.08 4.99
N GLN A 400 5.43 32.06 5.90
CA GLN A 400 4.31 32.99 5.99
C GLN A 400 4.82 34.41 5.71
N PRO A 401 4.72 34.89 4.45
CA PRO A 401 5.29 36.18 4.05
C PRO A 401 4.75 37.35 4.87
N ALA A 402 3.45 37.35 5.18
CA ALA A 402 2.79 38.40 5.94
C ALA A 402 3.33 38.54 7.38
N LEU A 403 3.75 37.43 7.99
CA LEU A 403 4.30 37.38 9.35
C LEU A 403 5.83 37.43 9.38
N GLY A 404 6.49 37.32 8.21
CA GLY A 404 7.94 37.30 8.09
C GLY A 404 8.61 36.13 8.80
N CYS A 405 7.88 35.04 9.05
CA CYS A 405 8.36 33.89 9.82
C CYS A 405 8.24 32.56 9.06
N ILE A 406 9.00 31.58 9.53
CA ILE A 406 8.89 30.17 9.13
C ILE A 406 8.30 29.39 10.30
N SER A 407 7.29 28.58 10.04
CA SER A 407 6.77 27.60 11.00
C SER A 407 7.28 26.20 10.66
N TYR A 408 7.59 25.42 11.70
CA TYR A 408 8.00 24.03 11.58
C TYR A 408 7.21 23.18 12.57
N SER A 409 6.69 22.06 12.08
CA SER A 409 5.94 21.09 12.84
C SER A 409 6.64 19.72 12.77
N PRO A 410 7.40 19.33 13.80
CA PRO A 410 8.06 18.02 13.85
C PRO A 410 7.06 16.87 14.09
N VAL A 411 5.92 17.17 14.69
CA VAL A 411 4.82 16.24 15.00
C VAL A 411 3.53 17.00 14.81
N GLN A 412 2.51 16.37 14.20
CA GLN A 412 1.22 17.01 13.94
C GLN A 412 0.61 17.62 15.21
N GLY A 413 0.34 18.93 15.15
CA GLY A 413 -0.25 19.71 16.25
C GLY A 413 0.76 20.54 17.06
N GLU A 414 2.05 20.19 17.03
CA GLU A 414 3.12 20.99 17.63
C GLU A 414 3.73 21.90 16.57
N VAL A 415 3.86 23.19 16.87
CA VAL A 415 4.32 24.20 15.91
C VAL A 415 5.32 25.12 16.59
N VAL A 416 6.50 25.23 16.00
CA VAL A 416 7.54 26.18 16.42
C VAL A 416 7.76 27.19 15.31
N THR A 417 7.82 28.47 15.65
CA THR A 417 8.06 29.56 14.71
C THR A 417 9.46 30.14 14.88
N PHE A 418 10.06 30.52 13.76
CA PHE A 418 11.38 31.12 13.71
C PHE A 418 11.35 32.37 12.83
N THR A 419 12.11 33.40 13.21
CA THR A 419 12.54 34.42 12.24
C THR A 419 13.64 33.82 11.36
N TRP A 420 13.91 34.43 10.21
CA TRP A 420 15.00 33.99 9.33
C TRP A 420 16.38 33.91 10.01
N ARG A 421 16.60 34.65 11.10
CA ARG A 421 17.88 34.70 11.82
C ARG A 421 18.01 33.62 12.89
N ASP A 422 16.88 33.10 13.38
CA ASP A 422 16.83 32.21 14.54
C ASP A 422 16.62 30.73 14.15
N ILE A 423 16.71 30.42 12.85
CA ILE A 423 16.51 29.06 12.34
C ILE A 423 17.69 28.18 12.79
N PRO A 424 17.43 27.07 13.51
CA PRO A 424 18.47 26.12 13.86
C PRO A 424 19.13 25.50 12.63
N ASP A 425 20.45 25.27 12.68
CA ASP A 425 21.20 24.61 11.60
C ASP A 425 20.62 23.23 11.23
N SER A 426 20.02 22.54 12.20
CA SER A 426 19.34 21.26 12.00
C SER A 426 18.16 21.33 11.02
N LEU A 427 17.58 22.52 10.77
CA LEU A 427 16.49 22.75 9.83
C LEU A 427 16.95 23.28 8.47
N ALA A 428 18.24 23.59 8.27
CA ALA A 428 18.76 24.23 7.06
C ALA A 428 18.34 23.50 5.78
N THR A 429 18.45 22.17 5.75
CA THR A 429 18.05 21.35 4.60
C THR A 429 16.55 21.45 4.32
N LYS A 430 15.70 21.46 5.36
CA LYS A 430 14.23 21.55 5.23
C LYS A 430 13.81 22.93 4.71
N VAL A 431 14.47 23.98 5.18
CA VAL A 431 14.27 25.36 4.69
C VAL A 431 14.71 25.49 3.24
N ALA A 432 15.82 24.88 2.83
CA ALA A 432 16.25 24.88 1.44
C ALA A 432 15.21 24.22 0.51
N VAL A 433 14.59 23.11 0.96
CA VAL A 433 13.47 22.48 0.23
C VAL A 433 12.27 23.42 0.13
N LEU A 434 11.85 24.03 1.24
CA LEU A 434 10.75 25.01 1.24
C LEU A 434 11.00 26.16 0.25
N GLN A 435 12.21 26.73 0.24
CA GLN A 435 12.60 27.79 -0.69
C GLN A 435 12.59 27.31 -2.14
N LEU A 436 13.03 26.07 -2.40
CA LEU A 436 13.01 25.47 -3.74
C LEU A 436 11.57 25.37 -4.27
N PHE A 437 10.65 24.81 -3.49
CA PHE A 437 9.24 24.71 -3.87
C PHE A 437 8.61 26.09 -4.06
N THR A 438 8.86 27.02 -3.13
CA THR A 438 8.33 28.39 -3.19
C THR A 438 8.73 29.08 -4.50
N ARG A 439 10.04 29.08 -4.82
CA ARG A 439 10.55 29.69 -6.06
C ARG A 439 10.01 29.00 -7.30
N TYR A 440 9.87 27.67 -7.25
CA TYR A 440 9.33 26.91 -8.36
C TYR A 440 7.87 27.28 -8.65
N MET A 441 7.00 27.25 -7.64
CA MET A 441 5.58 27.54 -7.78
C MET A 441 5.32 28.99 -8.22
N GLN A 442 6.08 29.95 -7.67
CA GLN A 442 5.96 31.36 -8.04
C GLN A 442 6.42 31.64 -9.47
N ARG A 443 7.43 30.92 -9.96
CA ARG A 443 8.03 31.19 -11.28
C ARG A 443 7.37 30.43 -12.43
N TRP A 444 6.83 29.23 -12.17
CA TRP A 444 6.44 28.30 -13.23
C TRP A 444 4.97 27.91 -13.23
N LEU A 445 4.20 28.21 -12.18
CA LEU A 445 2.78 27.84 -12.11
C LEU A 445 1.86 29.07 -12.17
N LEU A 446 0.81 28.95 -12.97
CA LEU A 446 -0.25 29.95 -13.10
C LEU A 446 -1.12 30.01 -11.83
N GLU A 447 -1.69 31.18 -11.52
CA GLU A 447 -2.63 31.32 -10.41
C GLU A 447 -3.94 30.55 -10.65
N GLY A 448 -4.44 29.91 -9.59
CA GLY A 448 -5.52 28.92 -9.65
C GLY A 448 -6.96 29.45 -9.60
N GLY A 449 -7.18 30.77 -9.47
CA GLY A 449 -8.53 31.34 -9.35
C GLY A 449 -8.56 32.88 -9.22
N ASN A 450 -9.73 33.49 -9.42
CA ASN A 450 -9.96 34.94 -9.25
C ASN A 450 -10.78 35.19 -7.98
N LEU A 451 -10.18 34.97 -6.81
CA LEU A 451 -10.77 35.33 -5.52
C LEU A 451 -10.03 36.56 -4.98
N PRO A 452 -10.73 37.61 -4.51
CA PRO A 452 -10.06 38.74 -3.88
C PRO A 452 -9.28 38.25 -2.65
N THR A 453 -7.96 38.37 -2.72
CA THR A 453 -7.05 38.17 -1.60
C THR A 453 -7.35 39.24 -0.54
N GLN A 454 -8.00 38.84 0.56
CA GLN A 454 -8.15 39.72 1.71
C GLN A 454 -6.97 39.46 2.67
N PRO A 455 -6.17 40.49 3.02
CA PRO A 455 -5.05 40.35 3.94
C PRO A 455 -5.44 40.00 5.39
N SER A 456 -6.74 39.84 5.68
CA SER A 456 -7.27 39.58 7.03
C SER A 456 -7.41 38.09 7.38
N LEU A 457 -7.33 37.16 6.43
CA LEU A 457 -7.31 35.72 6.71
C LEU A 457 -5.87 35.28 7.00
N ASN A 458 -5.42 35.49 8.23
CA ASN A 458 -4.15 34.94 8.68
C ASN A 458 -4.37 33.48 9.14
N PRO A 459 -3.80 32.46 8.46
CA PRO A 459 -3.90 31.05 8.87
C PRO A 459 -3.44 30.77 10.31
N GLY A 460 -2.71 31.70 10.92
CA GLY A 460 -1.92 31.44 12.12
C GLY A 460 -0.74 30.52 11.80
N PRO A 461 0.27 30.45 12.68
CA PRO A 461 1.48 29.67 12.42
C PRO A 461 1.25 28.16 12.30
N GLY A 462 0.12 27.65 12.81
CA GLY A 462 -0.21 26.22 12.83
C GLY A 462 -1.01 25.68 11.65
N PHE A 463 -1.28 26.49 10.64
CA PHE A 463 -1.90 26.00 9.42
C PHE A 463 -0.92 25.11 8.64
N SER A 464 -1.29 23.85 8.44
CA SER A 464 -0.46 22.86 7.78
C SER A 464 -1.28 21.90 6.96
N LEU A 465 -0.67 21.35 5.91
CA LEU A 465 -1.22 20.23 5.17
C LEU A 465 -0.98 18.96 6.00
N LEU A 466 -2.06 18.31 6.41
CA LEU A 466 -2.02 17.06 7.19
C LEU A 466 -1.87 15.84 6.29
N HIS A 467 -2.53 15.85 5.14
CA HIS A 467 -2.56 14.72 4.24
C HIS A 467 -2.96 15.14 2.82
N PHE A 468 -2.60 14.32 1.84
CA PHE A 468 -3.10 14.44 0.48
C PHE A 468 -3.35 13.05 -0.11
N LEU A 469 -4.36 12.95 -0.98
CA LEU A 469 -4.71 11.73 -1.71
C LEU A 469 -4.79 12.04 -3.20
N LYS A 470 -4.18 11.21 -4.01
CA LYS A 470 -4.17 11.35 -5.46
C LYS A 470 -4.97 10.22 -6.09
N SER A 471 -5.80 10.57 -7.06
CA SER A 471 -6.43 9.62 -7.99
C SER A 471 -6.09 9.97 -9.43
N ASP A 472 -6.68 9.26 -10.37
CA ASP A 472 -6.62 9.53 -11.81
C ASP A 472 -7.43 10.78 -12.22
N GLN A 473 -8.44 11.18 -11.43
CA GLN A 473 -9.31 12.32 -11.77
C GLN A 473 -9.10 13.55 -10.88
N ALA A 474 -8.57 13.38 -9.66
CA ALA A 474 -8.48 14.48 -8.69
C ALA A 474 -7.30 14.37 -7.71
N LEU A 475 -7.03 15.49 -7.06
CA LEU A 475 -6.16 15.62 -5.89
C LEU A 475 -6.98 16.11 -4.70
N LEU A 476 -7.01 15.35 -3.61
CA LEU A 476 -7.57 15.76 -2.33
C LEU A 476 -6.45 16.23 -1.40
N LEU A 477 -6.66 17.36 -0.75
CA LEU A 477 -5.79 17.97 0.26
C LEU A 477 -6.59 18.12 1.56
N LEU A 478 -5.98 17.77 2.69
CA LEU A 478 -6.56 17.99 4.01
C LEU A 478 -5.66 18.90 4.84
N PHE A 479 -6.22 20.00 5.34
CA PHE A 479 -5.53 20.99 6.16
C PHE A 479 -5.88 20.87 7.65
N SER A 480 -5.00 21.43 8.50
CA SER A 480 -5.12 21.38 9.96
C SER A 480 -6.29 22.18 10.52
N ASP A 481 -6.78 23.15 9.75
CA ASP A 481 -7.93 23.99 10.07
C ASP A 481 -9.27 23.33 9.74
N GLN A 482 -9.27 22.01 9.48
CA GLN A 482 -10.48 21.27 9.14
C GLN A 482 -11.04 21.62 7.75
N THR A 483 -10.21 22.16 6.86
CA THR A 483 -10.55 22.34 5.44
C THR A 483 -10.10 21.13 4.62
N MET A 484 -11.03 20.56 3.85
CA MET A 484 -10.73 19.60 2.79
C MET A 484 -10.91 20.25 1.43
N GLN A 485 -9.87 20.20 0.59
CA GLN A 485 -9.89 20.71 -0.77
C GLN A 485 -9.76 19.57 -1.77
N VAL A 486 -10.58 19.52 -2.80
CA VAL A 486 -10.50 18.57 -3.91
C VAL A 486 -10.32 19.34 -5.20
N ASN A 487 -9.26 19.02 -5.94
CA ASN A 487 -8.90 19.65 -7.21
C ASN A 487 -9.09 18.63 -8.35
N PHE A 488 -9.97 18.92 -9.30
CA PHE A 488 -10.23 18.05 -10.44
C PHE A 488 -9.30 18.41 -11.61
N TYR A 489 -8.63 17.42 -12.19
CA TYR A 489 -7.58 17.69 -13.19
C TYR A 489 -8.15 18.10 -14.55
N HIS A 490 -9.25 17.47 -14.97
CA HIS A 490 -9.77 17.61 -16.35
C HIS A 490 -10.34 18.97 -16.66
N ASP A 491 -11.00 19.60 -15.68
CA ASP A 491 -11.71 20.87 -15.88
C ASP A 491 -11.27 21.96 -14.89
N HIS A 492 -10.23 21.69 -14.10
CA HIS A 492 -9.68 22.60 -13.10
C HIS A 492 -10.66 23.10 -12.03
N THR A 493 -11.84 22.49 -11.92
CA THR A 493 -12.82 22.81 -10.88
C THR A 493 -12.33 22.36 -9.51
N LYS A 494 -12.82 23.01 -8.45
CA LYS A 494 -12.39 22.71 -7.08
C LYS A 494 -13.56 22.69 -6.12
N LEU A 495 -13.51 21.78 -5.15
CA LEU A 495 -14.39 21.78 -3.99
C LEU A 495 -13.58 22.07 -2.74
N LEU A 496 -14.10 22.91 -1.87
CA LEU A 496 -13.54 23.18 -0.55
C LEU A 496 -14.65 22.99 0.47
N LEU A 497 -14.46 22.04 1.37
CA LEU A 497 -15.37 21.79 2.47
C LEU A 497 -14.68 22.21 3.76
N ASN A 498 -15.19 23.24 4.41
CA ASN A 498 -14.76 23.63 5.75
C ASN A 498 -15.84 23.22 6.76
N TRP A 499 -15.44 22.53 7.84
CA TRP A 499 -16.35 22.05 8.88
C TRP A 499 -15.99 22.57 10.28
N ALA A 500 -15.21 23.65 10.36
CA ALA A 500 -14.81 24.23 11.64
C ALA A 500 -15.93 25.04 12.33
N GLY A 501 -16.96 25.46 11.59
CA GLY A 501 -18.09 26.25 12.10
C GLY A 501 -19.33 25.44 12.51
N GLU A 502 -20.34 26.12 13.07
CA GLU A 502 -21.63 25.51 13.46
C GLU A 502 -22.39 24.91 12.26
N GLU A 503 -22.26 25.53 11.07
CA GLU A 503 -22.71 24.97 9.79
C GLU A 503 -21.52 24.73 8.85
N PRO A 504 -21.32 23.50 8.33
CA PRO A 504 -20.31 23.23 7.32
C PRO A 504 -20.57 24.03 6.04
N LEU A 505 -19.50 24.60 5.48
CA LEU A 505 -19.56 25.42 4.29
C LEU A 505 -18.87 24.71 3.11
N LEU A 506 -19.57 24.59 1.99
CA LEU A 506 -19.01 24.09 0.74
C LEU A 506 -18.76 25.25 -0.22
N THR A 507 -17.50 25.47 -0.60
CA THR A 507 -17.12 26.39 -1.66
C THR A 507 -16.83 25.62 -2.94
N TYR A 508 -17.54 25.97 -4.02
CA TYR A 508 -17.29 25.43 -5.35
C TYR A 508 -16.62 26.50 -6.21
N ILE A 509 -15.47 26.14 -6.80
CA ILE A 509 -14.76 26.96 -7.79
C ILE A 509 -15.03 26.33 -9.16
N ASP A 510 -15.75 27.06 -10.00
CA ASP A 510 -16.16 26.61 -11.33
C ASP A 510 -15.03 26.74 -12.38
N GLN A 511 -15.33 26.37 -13.63
CA GLN A 511 -14.39 26.40 -14.74
C GLN A 511 -13.99 27.85 -15.11
N GLU A 512 -14.89 28.80 -14.88
CA GLU A 512 -14.66 30.23 -15.02
C GLU A 512 -13.91 30.84 -13.82
N ARG A 513 -13.44 30.00 -12.88
CA ARG A 513 -12.69 30.39 -11.69
C ARG A 513 -13.48 31.26 -10.71
N ARG A 514 -14.80 31.22 -10.77
CA ARG A 514 -15.70 31.89 -9.82
C ARG A 514 -15.94 30.97 -8.65
N ALA A 515 -15.76 31.50 -7.46
CA ALA A 515 -16.03 30.79 -6.22
C ALA A 515 -17.42 31.15 -5.69
N THR A 516 -18.18 30.13 -5.33
CA THR A 516 -19.48 30.29 -4.65
C THR A 516 -19.52 29.39 -3.42
N SER A 517 -19.84 29.98 -2.27
CA SER A 517 -19.91 29.28 -1.00
C SER A 517 -21.36 29.06 -0.58
N HIS A 518 -21.68 27.83 -0.18
CA HIS A 518 -23.02 27.38 0.15
C HIS A 518 -23.00 26.67 1.49
N PRO A 519 -23.88 27.03 2.44
CA PRO A 519 -24.13 26.21 3.61
C PRO A 519 -24.57 24.82 3.19
N LEU A 520 -24.01 23.78 3.78
CA LEU A 520 -24.32 22.40 3.37
C LEU A 520 -25.80 22.08 3.56
N GLY A 521 -26.44 22.65 4.60
CA GLY A 521 -27.87 22.55 4.84
C GLY A 521 -28.71 23.12 3.70
N ALA A 522 -28.28 24.23 3.08
CA ALA A 522 -28.96 24.81 1.92
C ALA A 522 -28.89 23.89 0.69
N LEU A 523 -27.73 23.28 0.43
CA LEU A 523 -27.57 22.29 -0.64
C LEU A 523 -28.40 21.03 -0.39
N GLN A 524 -28.54 20.61 0.87
CA GLN A 524 -29.36 19.48 1.27
C GLN A 524 -30.86 19.75 1.07
N CYS A 525 -31.33 20.96 1.41
CA CYS A 525 -32.73 21.35 1.26
C CYS A 525 -33.12 21.67 -0.19
N CYS A 526 -32.28 22.36 -0.93
CA CYS A 526 -32.60 22.91 -2.25
C CYS A 526 -32.06 22.08 -3.43
N GLY A 527 -31.16 21.12 -3.17
CA GLY A 527 -30.41 20.41 -4.20
C GLY A 527 -29.26 21.24 -4.78
N CYS A 528 -28.58 20.70 -5.78
CA CYS A 528 -27.48 21.36 -6.48
C CYS A 528 -27.48 21.03 -7.98
N SER A 529 -26.69 21.79 -8.74
CA SER A 529 -26.46 21.56 -10.16
C SER A 529 -25.84 20.19 -10.43
N GLU A 530 -26.08 19.65 -11.62
CA GLU A 530 -25.53 18.35 -12.02
C GLU A 530 -24.00 18.31 -11.94
N ALA A 531 -23.34 19.41 -12.32
CA ALA A 531 -21.90 19.53 -12.25
C ALA A 531 -21.42 19.38 -10.79
N LEU A 532 -21.93 20.22 -9.87
CA LEU A 532 -21.57 20.16 -8.46
C LEU A 532 -21.86 18.79 -7.85
N ARG A 533 -23.03 18.22 -8.17
CA ARG A 533 -23.47 16.90 -7.73
C ARG A 533 -22.49 15.80 -8.09
N GLN A 534 -22.01 15.76 -9.34
CA GLN A 534 -21.03 14.78 -9.79
C GLN A 534 -19.71 14.88 -9.03
N ARG A 535 -19.22 16.09 -8.75
CA ARG A 535 -17.96 16.31 -8.01
C ARG A 535 -18.12 15.87 -6.54
N LEU A 536 -19.27 16.11 -5.93
CA LEU A 536 -19.58 15.63 -4.57
C LEU A 536 -19.65 14.10 -4.53
N CYS A 537 -20.33 13.47 -5.48
CA CYS A 537 -20.39 12.01 -5.58
C CYS A 537 -19.00 11.39 -5.78
N TYR A 538 -18.16 11.98 -6.65
CA TYR A 538 -16.79 11.53 -6.84
C TYR A 538 -15.97 11.67 -5.56
N THR A 539 -16.05 12.82 -4.89
CA THR A 539 -15.36 13.07 -3.62
C THR A 539 -15.76 12.04 -2.57
N LEU A 540 -17.05 11.73 -2.45
CA LEU A 540 -17.54 10.68 -1.55
C LEU A 540 -17.00 9.29 -1.91
N HIS A 541 -16.91 8.97 -3.20
CA HIS A 541 -16.32 7.71 -3.65
C HIS A 541 -14.83 7.62 -3.32
N LEU A 542 -14.10 8.72 -3.56
CA LEU A 542 -12.68 8.85 -3.21
C LEU A 542 -12.47 8.58 -1.72
N LEU A 543 -13.23 9.25 -0.86
CA LEU A 543 -13.16 9.11 0.59
C LEU A 543 -13.49 7.71 1.15
N ARG A 544 -14.18 6.86 0.39
CA ARG A 544 -14.52 5.48 0.80
C ARG A 544 -13.55 4.43 0.32
N THR A 545 -12.72 4.78 -0.66
CA THR A 545 -11.79 3.86 -1.32
C THR A 545 -10.44 3.83 -0.60
N PHE A 546 -10.19 4.86 0.20
CA PHE A 546 -9.12 4.95 1.20
C PHE A 546 -9.70 4.68 2.59
#